data_AF-A0A1Y6LSY5-F1
#
_entry.id   AF-A0A1Y6LSY5-F1
#
_cell.length_a   1.000
_cell.length_b   1.000
_cell.length_c   1.000
_cell.angle_alpha   90.00
_cell.angle_beta   90.00
_cell.angle_gamma   90.00
#
_symmetry.space_group_name_H-M   'P 1'
#
loop_
_entity.id
_entity.type
_entity.pdbx_description
1 polymer ?
#
loop_
_entity_poly.entity_id
_entity_poly.type
_entity_poly.pdbx_seq_one_letter_code
_entity_poly.pdbx_strand_id
1 'polypeptide(L)'
;MRRVIFFPAHTGAKPEFRWLNVHTMLMDKGDGSTYQTPDVQSLLGDGSPQTIRFDENLILGAKLNLGINVCFDDNFLDSYSSANTAILTATNRKAGHEWRGPVVAYCGKRVDPGDFSKIEDMDMASVTDVAAFLIDYYNKTMVHKLRKGPKVPGVKAFCFGEPSKERAKAVLVPRMHPVFEVGEVSAISKNVGMPLLLSKDAVKITGPYVTGTYCNPALTFMMVGCDSNQRSDFGWAPLKWMGGEVPNTLIVRLDRQPLNIDQVVAFGDYCYQVLRPVFEIACEKFGETGKHGSAAQRVMDTMTPEKWNAYLAAWDGSDKWWEEQRAEKFP
;
A
#
# COMPACT_ATOMS: atom_id res chain seq x y z
N MET A 1 34.58 10.73 13.88
CA MET A 1 33.65 9.63 13.59
C MET A 1 32.28 10.18 13.23
N ARG A 2 31.51 9.45 12.40
CA ARG A 2 30.12 9.76 12.02
C ARG A 2 29.27 8.51 11.99
N ARG A 3 27.99 8.62 12.34
CA ARG A 3 27.03 7.52 12.29
C ARG A 3 26.58 7.30 10.86
N VAL A 4 26.68 6.06 10.39
CA VAL A 4 26.38 5.62 9.03
C VAL A 4 25.44 4.43 9.06
N ILE A 5 24.80 4.11 7.94
CA ILE A 5 23.97 2.92 7.81
C ILE A 5 24.80 1.83 7.14
N PHE A 6 24.84 0.66 7.75
CA PHE A 6 25.55 -0.50 7.25
C PHE A 6 24.58 -1.66 6.99
N PHE A 7 24.74 -2.28 5.83
CA PHE A 7 24.02 -3.48 5.41
C PHE A 7 25.00 -4.64 5.33
N PRO A 8 25.21 -5.36 6.44
CA PRO A 8 26.08 -6.53 6.46
C PRO A 8 25.61 -7.63 5.48
N ALA A 9 26.57 -8.37 4.92
CA ALA A 9 26.31 -9.39 3.90
C ALA A 9 25.93 -10.78 4.44
N HIS A 10 26.07 -11.02 5.75
CA HIS A 10 25.85 -12.36 6.31
C HIS A 10 24.36 -12.74 6.35
N THR A 11 24.08 -14.04 6.45
CA THR A 11 22.71 -14.58 6.45
C THR A 11 21.94 -14.14 7.70
N GLY A 12 20.71 -13.65 7.51
CA GLY A 12 19.82 -13.25 8.60
C GLY A 12 20.12 -11.86 9.18
N ALA A 13 21.04 -11.13 8.56
CA ALA A 13 21.46 -9.83 9.04
C ALA A 13 20.37 -8.77 8.83
N LYS A 14 20.43 -7.71 9.63
CA LYS A 14 19.55 -6.54 9.53
C LYS A 14 20.39 -5.28 9.28
N PRO A 15 19.80 -4.22 8.71
CA PRO A 15 20.46 -2.93 8.64
C PRO A 15 20.78 -2.42 10.04
N GLU A 16 21.96 -1.84 10.21
CA GLU A 16 22.41 -1.34 11.49
C GLU A 16 23.13 0.02 11.34
N PHE A 17 23.12 0.80 12.42
CA PHE A 17 23.96 1.98 12.49
C PHE A 17 25.37 1.59 12.93
N ARG A 18 26.38 2.12 12.24
CA ARG A 18 27.80 1.98 12.64
C ARG A 18 28.48 3.33 12.73
N TRP A 19 29.60 3.36 13.44
CA TRP A 19 30.49 4.51 13.47
C TRP A 19 31.54 4.37 12.37
N LEU A 20 31.65 5.39 11.52
CA LEU A 20 32.63 5.48 10.46
C LEU A 20 33.70 6.51 10.81
N ASN A 21 34.96 6.16 10.60
CA ASN A 21 36.05 7.11 10.69
C ASN A 21 35.97 8.11 9.52
N VAL A 22 36.17 9.38 9.83
CA VAL A 22 36.17 10.47 8.86
C VAL A 22 37.43 11.28 9.10
N HIS A 23 38.30 11.30 8.10
CA HIS A 23 39.55 12.05 8.12
C HIS A 23 39.29 13.45 7.63
N THR A 24 39.87 14.45 8.30
CA THR A 24 39.85 15.84 7.83
C THR A 24 41.21 16.16 7.26
N MET A 25 41.25 16.59 6.00
CA MET A 25 42.45 16.90 5.25
C MET A 25 42.41 18.36 4.81
N LEU A 26 43.58 18.99 4.69
CA LEU A 26 43.72 20.34 4.14
C LEU A 26 43.69 20.27 2.61
N MET A 27 42.98 21.19 1.97
CA MET A 27 43.08 21.35 0.52
C MET A 27 44.40 22.01 0.15
N ASP A 28 45.02 21.52 -0.93
CA ASP A 28 46.30 22.01 -1.46
C ASP A 28 46.23 23.44 -2.05
N LYS A 29 45.07 24.09 -1.99
CA LYS A 29 44.83 25.43 -2.59
C LYS A 29 45.32 26.60 -1.72
N GLY A 30 45.91 26.34 -0.55
CA GLY A 30 46.54 27.37 0.29
C GLY A 30 45.56 28.36 0.97
N ASP A 31 44.25 28.15 0.83
CA ASP A 31 43.19 28.99 1.42
C ASP A 31 42.76 28.52 2.82
N GLY A 32 43.39 27.45 3.35
CA GLY A 32 43.04 26.85 4.63
C GLY A 32 41.74 26.06 4.62
N SER A 33 41.12 25.82 3.45
CA SER A 33 39.93 25.00 3.35
C SER A 33 40.24 23.54 3.66
N THR A 34 39.30 22.86 4.33
CA THR A 34 39.41 21.44 4.69
C THR A 34 38.34 20.63 4.00
N TYR A 35 38.66 19.38 3.68
CA TYR A 35 37.69 18.38 3.24
C TYR A 35 37.71 17.15 4.14
N GLN A 36 36.64 16.38 4.04
CA GLN A 36 36.40 15.18 4.81
C GLN A 36 36.34 13.98 3.88
N THR A 37 37.12 12.95 4.23
CA THR A 37 37.18 11.66 3.52
C THR A 37 36.75 10.54 4.46
N PRO A 38 35.72 9.74 4.09
CA PRO A 38 35.25 8.63 4.90
C PRO A 38 36.09 7.37 4.68
N ASP A 39 36.48 6.70 5.77
CA ASP A 39 37.18 5.42 5.73
C ASP A 39 36.18 4.26 5.56
N VAL A 40 35.60 4.16 4.36
CA VAL A 40 34.63 3.10 4.02
C VAL A 40 35.25 1.71 3.94
N GLN A 41 36.56 1.62 3.72
CA GLN A 41 37.30 0.36 3.64
C GLN A 41 37.27 -0.38 4.99
N SER A 42 37.28 0.34 6.11
CA SER A 42 37.09 -0.28 7.43
C SER A 42 35.80 -1.10 7.58
N LEU A 43 34.79 -0.86 6.73
CA LEU A 43 33.52 -1.59 6.73
C LEU A 43 33.34 -2.52 5.52
N LEU A 44 33.94 -2.18 4.38
CA LEU A 44 33.78 -2.92 3.12
C LEU A 44 34.94 -3.89 2.82
N GLY A 45 36.07 -3.75 3.51
CA GLY A 45 37.30 -4.51 3.27
C GLY A 45 38.23 -3.88 2.22
N ASP A 46 39.26 -4.63 1.83
CA ASP A 46 40.37 -4.17 0.97
C ASP A 46 40.02 -4.05 -0.53
N GLY A 47 38.73 -4.09 -0.87
CA GLY A 47 38.26 -3.93 -2.25
C GLY A 47 38.37 -2.50 -2.76
N SER A 48 38.02 -2.31 -4.04
CA SER A 48 37.83 -0.98 -4.65
C SER A 48 36.34 -0.65 -4.65
N PRO A 49 35.79 -0.03 -3.58
CA PRO A 49 34.37 0.19 -3.48
C PRO A 49 33.88 1.18 -4.55
N GLN A 50 32.79 0.83 -5.22
CA GLN A 50 32.04 1.78 -6.03
C GLN A 50 31.20 2.67 -5.14
N THR A 51 30.97 3.90 -5.59
CA THR A 51 30.17 4.89 -4.85
C THR A 51 29.11 5.48 -5.76
N ILE A 52 27.86 5.44 -5.30
CA ILE A 52 26.73 6.03 -6.01
C ILE A 52 26.06 7.04 -5.10
N ARG A 53 25.85 8.23 -5.64
CA ARG A 53 25.22 9.34 -4.93
C ARG A 53 23.81 9.57 -5.42
N PHE A 54 22.91 9.92 -4.50
CA PHE A 54 21.60 10.45 -4.82
C PHE A 54 21.27 11.64 -3.90
N ASP A 55 20.53 12.61 -4.46
CA ASP A 55 20.13 13.85 -3.77
C ASP A 55 18.59 13.99 -3.66
N GLU A 56 17.85 12.96 -4.08
CA GLU A 56 16.38 12.92 -4.04
C GLU A 56 15.87 11.53 -3.61
N ASN A 57 14.85 11.51 -2.76
CA ASN A 57 14.04 10.31 -2.51
C ASN A 57 12.96 10.19 -3.59
N LEU A 58 13.23 9.39 -4.62
CA LEU A 58 12.35 9.22 -5.78
C LEU A 58 11.03 8.49 -5.48
N ILE A 59 10.90 7.84 -4.32
CA ILE A 59 9.64 7.24 -3.87
C ILE A 59 8.73 8.31 -3.26
N LEU A 60 9.29 9.18 -2.41
CA LEU A 60 8.55 10.25 -1.75
C LEU A 60 8.42 11.50 -2.64
N GLY A 61 9.21 11.60 -3.71
CA GLY A 61 9.28 12.80 -4.56
C GLY A 61 9.85 14.01 -3.80
N ALA A 62 10.77 13.76 -2.86
CA ALA A 62 11.30 14.76 -1.95
C ALA A 62 12.82 14.91 -2.13
N LYS A 63 13.29 16.16 -2.20
CA LYS A 63 14.74 16.47 -2.19
C LYS A 63 15.33 16.21 -0.81
N LEU A 64 16.57 15.71 -0.79
CA LEU A 64 17.31 15.50 0.44
C LEU A 64 18.02 16.79 0.85
N ASN A 65 18.07 17.06 2.16
CA ASN A 65 18.82 18.19 2.71
C ASN A 65 20.33 18.02 2.45
N LEU A 66 20.81 16.78 2.53
CA LEU A 66 22.17 16.36 2.19
C LEU A 66 22.09 15.13 1.31
N GLY A 67 22.83 15.12 0.21
CA GLY A 67 22.91 13.91 -0.61
C GLY A 67 23.58 12.77 0.14
N ILE A 68 23.10 11.57 -0.19
CA ILE A 68 23.55 10.32 0.40
C ILE A 68 24.41 9.59 -0.62
N ASN A 69 25.53 9.05 -0.15
CA ASN A 69 26.40 8.19 -0.94
C ASN A 69 26.24 6.76 -0.43
N VAL A 70 26.08 5.83 -1.36
CA VAL A 70 26.01 4.38 -1.12
C VAL A 70 27.26 3.77 -1.71
N CYS A 71 28.07 3.16 -0.85
CA CYS A 71 29.31 2.49 -1.21
C CYS A 71 29.14 0.98 -1.07
N PHE A 72 29.62 0.25 -2.07
CA PHE A 72 29.51 -1.20 -2.15
C PHE A 72 30.68 -1.77 -2.94
N ASP A 73 30.97 -3.05 -2.74
CA ASP A 73 31.95 -3.77 -3.52
C ASP A 73 31.34 -4.20 -4.86
N ASP A 74 31.89 -3.74 -5.98
CA ASP A 74 31.35 -4.00 -7.32
C ASP A 74 31.85 -5.31 -7.94
N ASN A 75 32.77 -6.02 -7.26
CA ASN A 75 33.15 -7.39 -7.60
C ASN A 75 32.10 -8.41 -7.12
N PHE A 76 30.84 -7.98 -6.97
CA PHE A 76 29.87 -8.70 -6.18
C PHE A 76 29.44 -10.04 -6.78
N LEU A 77 29.57 -10.21 -8.10
CA LEU A 77 29.31 -11.47 -8.80
C LEU A 77 30.39 -12.51 -8.53
N ASP A 78 31.63 -12.07 -8.31
CA ASP A 78 32.79 -12.95 -8.11
C ASP A 78 33.03 -13.22 -6.62
N SER A 79 32.76 -12.24 -5.75
CA SER A 79 33.07 -12.32 -4.31
C SER A 79 31.91 -12.80 -3.44
N TYR A 80 30.65 -12.75 -3.91
CA TYR A 80 29.49 -13.12 -3.09
C TYR A 80 28.50 -14.00 -3.84
N SER A 81 28.22 -15.17 -3.27
CA SER A 81 27.32 -16.17 -3.85
C SER A 81 25.82 -15.93 -3.55
N SER A 82 25.49 -15.03 -2.62
CA SER A 82 24.12 -14.82 -2.15
C SER A 82 23.74 -13.33 -2.06
N ALA A 83 22.43 -13.05 -2.15
CA ALA A 83 21.88 -11.72 -1.97
C ALA A 83 22.02 -11.22 -0.52
N ASN A 84 22.27 -9.92 -0.36
CA ASN A 84 22.40 -9.26 0.93
C ASN A 84 21.07 -9.28 1.69
N THR A 85 21.00 -10.10 2.74
CA THR A 85 19.77 -10.30 3.51
C THR A 85 19.31 -9.05 4.27
N ALA A 86 20.24 -8.20 4.72
CA ALA A 86 19.90 -6.92 5.37
C ALA A 86 19.15 -5.98 4.43
N ILE A 87 19.57 -5.89 3.16
CA ILE A 87 18.88 -5.10 2.13
C ILE A 87 17.50 -5.68 1.83
N LEU A 88 17.39 -7.01 1.72
CA LEU A 88 16.09 -7.66 1.53
C LEU A 88 15.15 -7.38 2.69
N THR A 89 15.63 -7.39 3.93
CA THR A 89 14.81 -7.04 5.09
C THR A 89 14.41 -5.56 5.07
N ALA A 90 15.34 -4.64 4.82
CA ALA A 90 15.08 -3.20 4.79
C ALA A 90 14.03 -2.80 3.73
N THR A 91 14.06 -3.48 2.59
CA THR A 91 13.21 -3.17 1.45
C THR A 91 11.93 -4.01 1.41
N ASN A 92 11.69 -4.87 2.40
CA ASN A 92 10.64 -5.88 2.39
C ASN A 92 10.66 -6.71 1.08
N ARG A 93 11.87 -7.13 0.68
CA ARG A 93 12.19 -7.87 -0.56
C ARG A 93 11.82 -7.14 -1.85
N LYS A 94 11.68 -5.82 -1.81
CA LYS A 94 11.34 -5.00 -2.98
C LYS A 94 12.55 -4.40 -3.69
N ALA A 95 13.78 -4.63 -3.20
CA ALA A 95 15.01 -4.08 -3.80
C ALA A 95 15.06 -4.22 -5.33
N GLY A 96 15.43 -3.14 -6.02
CA GLY A 96 15.44 -3.06 -7.49
C GLY A 96 16.64 -3.77 -8.14
N HIS A 97 17.59 -4.21 -7.33
CA HIS A 97 18.78 -4.90 -7.78
C HIS A 97 19.10 -6.03 -6.80
N GLU A 98 19.70 -7.09 -7.30
CA GLU A 98 20.18 -8.19 -6.46
C GLU A 98 21.51 -7.80 -5.82
N TRP A 99 21.44 -6.87 -4.87
CA TRP A 99 22.59 -6.44 -4.10
C TRP A 99 23.23 -7.62 -3.38
N ARG A 100 24.55 -7.78 -3.52
CA ARG A 100 25.36 -8.75 -2.78
C ARG A 100 26.53 -8.04 -2.10
N GLY A 101 27.15 -8.72 -1.14
CA GLY A 101 28.25 -8.14 -0.37
C GLY A 101 27.80 -7.04 0.60
N PRO A 102 28.74 -6.48 1.39
CA PRO A 102 28.45 -5.41 2.33
C PRO A 102 28.18 -4.10 1.60
N VAL A 103 27.24 -3.31 2.14
CA VAL A 103 26.93 -1.97 1.62
C VAL A 103 26.93 -0.98 2.78
N VAL A 104 27.51 0.20 2.59
CA VAL A 104 27.48 1.29 3.56
C VAL A 104 26.91 2.54 2.90
N ALA A 105 26.07 3.28 3.63
CA ALA A 105 25.58 4.57 3.22
C ALA A 105 26.01 5.66 4.21
N TYR A 106 26.36 6.84 3.72
CA TYR A 106 26.66 8.03 4.53
C TYR A 106 26.18 9.31 3.82
N CYS A 107 25.78 10.33 4.59
CA CYS A 107 25.31 11.60 4.06
C CYS A 107 26.37 12.70 4.19
N GLY A 108 26.42 13.59 3.20
CA GLY A 108 27.37 14.69 3.24
C GLY A 108 27.22 15.71 2.12
N LYS A 109 27.69 16.92 2.42
CA LYS A 109 27.80 18.02 1.45
C LYS A 109 29.09 17.84 0.67
N ARG A 110 28.95 17.55 -0.62
CA ARG A 110 30.06 17.31 -1.55
C ARG A 110 30.65 18.64 -2.04
N VAL A 111 31.97 18.70 -2.16
CA VAL A 111 32.67 19.82 -2.82
C VAL A 111 33.20 19.35 -4.16
N ASP A 112 33.85 18.18 -4.17
CA ASP A 112 34.45 17.56 -5.37
C ASP A 112 34.17 16.05 -5.42
N PRO A 113 34.49 15.36 -6.53
CA PRO A 113 34.31 13.92 -6.63
C PRO A 113 35.13 13.10 -5.62
N GLY A 114 34.53 12.76 -4.49
CA GLY A 114 35.17 11.98 -3.41
C GLY A 114 35.42 12.80 -2.14
N ASP A 115 35.35 14.13 -2.26
CA ASP A 115 35.66 15.06 -1.18
C ASP A 115 34.40 15.78 -0.66
N PHE A 116 34.27 15.82 0.66
CA PHE A 116 33.12 16.41 1.34
C PHE A 116 33.52 17.61 2.18
N SER A 117 32.81 18.73 2.07
CA SER A 117 32.98 19.83 3.03
C SER A 117 32.51 19.43 4.42
N LYS A 118 31.56 18.48 4.48
CA LYS A 118 30.94 18.01 5.72
C LYS A 118 30.25 16.67 5.52
N ILE A 119 30.57 15.70 6.37
CA ILE A 119 29.84 14.45 6.55
C ILE A 119 29.06 14.55 7.87
N GLU A 120 27.80 14.12 7.86
CA GLU A 120 26.89 14.21 9.02
C GLU A 120 26.45 12.83 9.52
N ASP A 121 25.88 12.81 10.72
CA ASP A 121 25.32 11.59 11.30
C ASP A 121 23.99 11.25 10.62
N MET A 122 23.87 10.02 10.13
CA MET A 122 22.62 9.51 9.59
C MET A 122 21.64 9.18 10.71
N ASP A 123 20.35 9.21 10.42
CA ASP A 123 19.26 8.91 11.36
C ASP A 123 18.21 7.97 10.74
N MET A 124 17.08 7.78 11.42
CA MET A 124 16.01 6.92 10.94
C MET A 124 15.32 7.45 9.67
N ALA A 125 15.30 8.78 9.44
CA ALA A 125 14.82 9.32 8.18
C ALA A 125 15.75 8.91 7.04
N SER A 126 17.06 8.96 7.29
CA SER A 126 18.09 8.52 6.35
C SER A 126 17.97 7.03 5.99
N VAL A 127 17.52 6.17 6.91
CA VAL A 127 17.20 4.75 6.61
C VAL A 127 16.08 4.64 5.59
N THR A 128 15.05 5.46 5.74
CA THR A 128 13.91 5.51 4.79
C THR A 128 14.38 5.94 3.40
N ASP A 129 15.27 6.92 3.32
CA ASP A 129 15.82 7.42 2.06
C ASP A 129 16.71 6.39 1.37
N VAL A 130 17.59 5.71 2.11
CA VAL A 130 18.43 4.63 1.57
C VAL A 130 17.59 3.44 1.12
N ALA A 131 16.60 3.01 1.92
CA ALA A 131 15.69 1.95 1.51
C ALA A 131 14.94 2.34 0.23
N ALA A 132 14.52 3.60 0.10
CA ALA A 132 13.88 4.08 -1.10
C ALA A 132 14.79 4.01 -2.33
N PHE A 133 16.03 4.46 -2.19
CA PHE A 133 17.06 4.33 -3.22
C PHE A 133 17.30 2.87 -3.62
N LEU A 134 17.50 1.96 -2.66
CA LEU A 134 17.77 0.54 -2.93
C LEU A 134 16.61 -0.14 -3.66
N ILE A 135 15.38 0.31 -3.45
CA ILE A 135 14.23 -0.18 -4.21
C ILE A 135 14.20 0.39 -5.63
N ASP A 136 14.63 1.64 -5.83
CA ASP A 136 14.56 2.32 -7.12
C ASP A 136 15.80 2.09 -8.02
N TYR A 137 16.90 1.62 -7.44
CA TYR A 137 18.18 1.46 -8.11
C TYR A 137 18.10 0.63 -9.40
N TYR A 138 18.71 1.15 -10.47
CA TYR A 138 18.72 0.59 -11.83
C TYR A 138 17.37 0.46 -12.56
N ASN A 139 16.31 1.14 -12.10
CA ASN A 139 15.21 1.72 -12.90
C ASN A 139 14.54 0.85 -14.01
N LYS A 140 14.71 -0.47 -13.99
CA LYS A 140 14.21 -1.41 -15.02
C LYS A 140 13.36 -2.53 -14.45
N THR A 141 13.24 -2.62 -13.13
CA THR A 141 12.47 -3.70 -12.49
C THR A 141 10.98 -3.56 -12.70
N MET A 142 10.28 -4.70 -12.67
CA MET A 142 8.81 -4.73 -12.63
C MET A 142 8.29 -3.90 -11.44
N VAL A 143 9.01 -3.89 -10.31
CA VAL A 143 8.66 -3.09 -9.12
C VAL A 143 8.68 -1.58 -9.44
N HIS A 144 9.70 -1.09 -10.15
CA HIS A 144 9.73 0.30 -10.61
C HIS A 144 8.57 0.61 -11.57
N LYS A 145 8.32 -0.25 -12.57
CA LYS A 145 7.20 -0.09 -13.51
C LYS A 145 5.84 -0.10 -12.80
N LEU A 146 5.66 -0.90 -11.76
CA LEU A 146 4.44 -0.91 -10.95
C LEU A 146 4.33 0.33 -10.05
N ARG A 147 5.45 0.92 -9.63
CA ARG A 147 5.47 2.12 -8.79
C ARG A 147 5.27 3.41 -9.58
N LYS A 148 6.01 3.62 -10.68
CA LYS A 148 5.93 4.83 -11.52
C LYS A 148 5.01 4.71 -12.73
N GLY A 149 4.57 3.50 -13.05
CA GLY A 149 3.60 3.27 -14.13
C GLY A 149 2.23 3.91 -13.83
N PRO A 150 1.31 3.86 -14.82
CA PRO A 150 0.00 4.46 -14.67
C PRO A 150 -0.70 3.91 -13.43
N LYS A 151 -1.08 4.82 -12.54
CA LYS A 151 -1.87 4.52 -11.35
C LYS A 151 -3.20 3.91 -11.77
N VAL A 152 -3.73 3.03 -10.94
CA VAL A 152 -5.01 2.36 -11.17
C VAL A 152 -6.13 3.30 -10.70
N PRO A 153 -7.12 3.62 -11.54
CA PRO A 153 -8.31 4.33 -11.11
C PRO A 153 -9.07 3.48 -10.08
N GLY A 154 -9.30 4.06 -8.91
CA GLY A 154 -10.10 3.48 -7.83
C GLY A 154 -11.08 4.50 -7.29
N VAL A 155 -11.85 4.08 -6.30
CA VAL A 155 -12.86 4.90 -5.66
C VAL A 155 -12.70 4.80 -4.16
N LYS A 156 -12.75 5.95 -3.49
CA LYS A 156 -12.85 6.06 -2.05
C LYS A 156 -14.32 6.22 -1.69
N ALA A 157 -14.96 5.17 -1.16
CA ALA A 157 -16.32 5.26 -0.65
C ALA A 157 -16.30 5.78 0.79
N PHE A 158 -17.18 6.72 1.11
CA PHE A 158 -17.23 7.38 2.41
C PHE A 158 -18.28 6.75 3.32
N CYS A 159 -18.00 6.72 4.61
CA CYS A 159 -18.97 6.37 5.65
C CYS A 159 -19.76 7.60 6.09
N PHE A 160 -20.86 7.41 6.81
CA PHE A 160 -21.72 8.53 7.23
C PHE A 160 -21.02 9.52 8.16
N GLY A 161 -20.04 9.07 8.95
CA GLY A 161 -19.22 9.90 9.82
C GLY A 161 -18.20 10.78 9.09
N GLU A 162 -18.03 10.60 7.78
CA GLU A 162 -17.18 11.49 6.97
C GLU A 162 -17.88 12.86 6.81
N PRO A 163 -17.20 13.99 7.10
CA PRO A 163 -17.80 15.33 6.95
C PRO A 163 -18.22 15.67 5.52
N SER A 164 -17.63 15.01 4.52
CA SER A 164 -17.98 15.22 3.11
C SER A 164 -19.46 14.90 2.84
N LYS A 165 -20.10 15.69 1.97
CA LYS A 165 -21.44 15.38 1.44
C LYS A 165 -21.42 14.30 0.36
N GLU A 166 -20.26 14.07 -0.24
CA GLU A 166 -20.08 13.06 -1.29
C GLU A 166 -20.22 11.64 -0.72
N ARG A 167 -20.75 10.71 -1.53
CA ARG A 167 -20.78 9.27 -1.22
C ARG A 167 -19.45 8.60 -1.50
N ALA A 168 -18.75 9.07 -2.53
CA ALA A 168 -17.47 8.53 -2.92
C ALA A 168 -16.67 9.54 -3.75
N LYS A 169 -15.36 9.29 -3.86
CA LYS A 169 -14.43 10.12 -4.62
C LYS A 169 -13.50 9.27 -5.47
N ALA A 170 -13.26 9.70 -6.71
CA ALA A 170 -12.26 9.07 -7.58
C ALA A 170 -10.84 9.29 -7.03
N VAL A 171 -10.03 8.23 -7.04
CA VAL A 171 -8.64 8.26 -6.56
C VAL A 171 -7.73 7.50 -7.50
N LEU A 172 -6.48 7.93 -7.60
CA LEU A 172 -5.45 7.22 -8.37
C LEU A 172 -4.56 6.40 -7.42
N VAL A 173 -4.66 5.09 -7.53
CA VAL A 173 -4.03 4.14 -6.62
C VAL A 173 -2.71 3.60 -7.21
N PRO A 174 -1.57 3.69 -6.50
CA PRO A 174 -0.33 3.05 -6.95
C PRO A 174 -0.51 1.53 -7.13
N ARG A 175 0.08 0.91 -8.16
CA ARG A 175 -0.10 -0.54 -8.40
C ARG A 175 0.50 -1.44 -7.32
N MET A 176 1.38 -0.87 -6.50
CA MET A 176 1.99 -1.51 -5.32
C MET A 176 1.25 -1.18 -4.01
N HIS A 177 0.08 -0.53 -4.08
CA HIS A 177 -0.69 -0.22 -2.89
C HIS A 177 -1.10 -1.52 -2.19
N PRO A 178 -1.03 -1.60 -0.84
CA PRO A 178 -1.35 -2.82 -0.09
C PRO A 178 -2.73 -3.42 -0.39
N VAL A 179 -3.69 -2.62 -0.86
CA VAL A 179 -5.01 -3.11 -1.29
C VAL A 179 -4.93 -4.26 -2.31
N PHE A 180 -3.89 -4.32 -3.16
CA PHE A 180 -3.71 -5.40 -4.14
C PHE A 180 -3.13 -6.69 -3.54
N GLU A 181 -2.61 -6.63 -2.32
CA GLU A 181 -2.00 -7.78 -1.61
C GLU A 181 -2.92 -8.27 -0.48
N VAL A 182 -3.49 -7.34 0.30
CA VAL A 182 -4.28 -7.62 1.51
C VAL A 182 -5.73 -7.16 1.43
N GLY A 183 -6.13 -6.52 0.33
CA GLY A 183 -7.53 -6.16 0.11
C GLY A 183 -8.40 -7.39 -0.07
N GLU A 184 -9.67 -7.25 0.28
CA GLU A 184 -10.61 -8.36 0.24
C GLU A 184 -11.51 -8.28 -0.97
N VAL A 185 -11.66 -9.39 -1.67
CA VAL A 185 -12.54 -9.40 -2.85
C VAL A 185 -13.98 -9.64 -2.42
N SER A 186 -14.89 -8.73 -2.81
CA SER A 186 -16.33 -8.92 -2.63
C SER A 186 -16.80 -10.16 -3.40
N ALA A 187 -17.45 -11.10 -2.71
CA ALA A 187 -17.98 -12.31 -3.32
C ALA A 187 -19.06 -11.98 -4.36
N ILE A 188 -19.92 -10.99 -4.06
CA ILE A 188 -20.95 -10.51 -4.99
C ILE A 188 -20.31 -9.95 -6.26
N SER A 189 -19.30 -9.11 -6.10
CA SER A 189 -18.63 -8.42 -7.21
C SER A 189 -18.00 -9.40 -8.22
N LYS A 190 -17.49 -10.54 -7.74
CA LYS A 190 -16.98 -11.61 -8.60
C LYS A 190 -18.07 -12.21 -9.49
N ASN A 191 -19.25 -12.48 -8.92
CA ASN A 191 -20.35 -13.11 -9.64
C ASN A 191 -20.96 -12.21 -10.73
N VAL A 192 -20.95 -10.89 -10.53
CA VAL A 192 -21.41 -9.92 -11.54
C VAL A 192 -20.35 -9.55 -12.58
N GLY A 193 -19.17 -10.18 -12.56
CA GLY A 193 -18.10 -9.94 -13.53
C GLY A 193 -17.30 -8.65 -13.30
N MET A 194 -17.41 -8.04 -12.12
CA MET A 194 -16.65 -6.84 -11.73
C MET A 194 -15.96 -7.09 -10.38
N PRO A 195 -14.90 -7.91 -10.31
CA PRO A 195 -14.28 -8.27 -9.03
C PRO A 195 -13.65 -7.04 -8.37
N LEU A 196 -14.21 -6.60 -7.25
CA LEU A 196 -13.79 -5.45 -6.46
C LEU A 196 -12.99 -5.88 -5.24
N LEU A 197 -11.79 -5.31 -5.07
CA LEU A 197 -11.01 -5.35 -3.85
C LEU A 197 -11.39 -4.16 -2.96
N LEU A 198 -11.69 -4.45 -1.70
CA LEU A 198 -12.03 -3.46 -0.70
C LEU A 198 -10.97 -3.47 0.42
N SER A 199 -10.58 -2.27 0.87
CA SER A 199 -9.67 -2.08 2.00
C SER A 199 -10.15 -0.91 2.85
N LYS A 200 -10.50 -1.21 4.10
CA LYS A 200 -10.94 -0.21 5.08
C LYS A 200 -9.80 0.74 5.43
N ASP A 201 -10.12 2.01 5.65
CA ASP A 201 -9.21 2.88 6.39
C ASP A 201 -9.05 2.41 7.83
N ALA A 202 -7.89 2.72 8.39
CA ALA A 202 -7.71 2.67 9.83
C ALA A 202 -8.69 3.67 10.47
N VAL A 203 -9.65 3.16 11.25
CA VAL A 203 -10.52 4.00 12.05
C VAL A 203 -9.68 4.60 13.16
N LYS A 204 -9.56 5.93 13.20
CA LYS A 204 -9.07 6.62 14.39
C LYS A 204 -10.20 6.62 15.42
N ILE A 205 -10.41 5.50 16.11
CA ILE A 205 -11.40 5.43 17.19
C ILE A 205 -10.88 6.29 18.34
N THR A 206 -11.50 7.45 18.56
CA THR A 206 -11.31 8.25 19.76
C THR A 206 -12.46 7.95 20.73
N GLY A 207 -12.25 6.99 21.64
CA GLY A 207 -13.19 6.68 22.71
C GLY A 207 -13.55 5.18 22.84
N PRO A 208 -14.15 4.76 23.96
CA PRO A 208 -14.38 3.34 24.27
C PRO A 208 -15.67 2.73 23.70
N TYR A 209 -16.45 3.46 22.90
CA TYR A 209 -17.76 2.99 22.42
C TYR A 209 -17.89 3.04 20.89
N VAL A 210 -18.44 1.96 20.33
CA VAL A 210 -18.88 1.87 18.94
C VAL A 210 -20.15 2.71 18.78
N THR A 211 -20.03 3.93 18.29
CA THR A 211 -21.18 4.86 18.17
C THR A 211 -22.01 4.66 16.91
N GLY A 212 -21.62 3.72 16.03
CA GLY A 212 -22.23 3.56 14.70
C GLY A 212 -21.96 4.74 13.75
N THR A 213 -21.14 5.71 14.18
CA THR A 213 -20.81 6.93 13.43
C THR A 213 -20.06 6.60 12.14
N TYR A 214 -19.14 5.65 12.18
CA TYR A 214 -18.34 5.23 11.03
C TYR A 214 -18.94 4.01 10.35
N CYS A 215 -20.22 4.08 9.98
CA CYS A 215 -20.89 3.01 9.25
C CYS A 215 -21.19 3.41 7.80
N ASN A 216 -21.10 2.42 6.92
CA ASN A 216 -21.63 2.46 5.58
C ASN A 216 -22.30 1.11 5.32
N PRO A 217 -23.64 1.03 5.40
CA PRO A 217 -24.34 -0.24 5.26
C PRO A 217 -24.19 -0.82 3.85
N ALA A 218 -24.13 0.02 2.80
CA ALA A 218 -23.89 -0.45 1.44
C ALA A 218 -22.55 -1.21 1.33
N LEU A 219 -21.49 -0.70 1.95
CA LEU A 219 -20.18 -1.38 2.01
C LEU A 219 -20.23 -2.71 2.81
N THR A 220 -21.00 -2.78 3.89
CA THR A 220 -21.25 -4.06 4.58
C THR A 220 -21.92 -5.06 3.64
N PHE A 221 -22.98 -4.65 2.95
CA PHE A 221 -23.73 -5.54 2.05
C PHE A 221 -22.93 -5.94 0.82
N MET A 222 -22.05 -5.08 0.30
CA MET A 222 -21.10 -5.44 -0.76
C MET A 222 -20.20 -6.62 -0.37
N MET A 223 -19.96 -6.85 0.91
CA MET A 223 -19.08 -7.90 1.43
C MET A 223 -19.83 -9.15 1.92
N VAL A 224 -21.14 -9.25 1.71
CA VAL A 224 -21.92 -10.44 2.04
C VAL A 224 -21.40 -11.67 1.29
N GLY A 225 -21.23 -12.77 2.03
CA GLY A 225 -20.87 -14.07 1.48
C GLY A 225 -22.01 -14.67 0.66
N CYS A 226 -21.67 -15.31 -0.46
CA CYS A 226 -22.63 -15.88 -1.39
C CYS A 226 -22.40 -17.38 -1.66
N ASP A 227 -21.48 -18.03 -0.93
CA ASP A 227 -21.27 -19.47 -1.07
C ASP A 227 -22.37 -20.23 -0.31
N SER A 228 -23.34 -20.76 -1.04
CA SER A 228 -24.47 -21.50 -0.46
C SER A 228 -24.06 -22.82 0.21
N ASN A 229 -22.83 -23.29 -0.01
CA ASN A 229 -22.28 -24.47 0.67
C ASN A 229 -21.62 -24.10 2.01
N GLN A 230 -21.26 -22.83 2.20
CA GLN A 230 -20.72 -22.31 3.46
C GLN A 230 -21.84 -21.70 4.31
N ARG A 231 -22.46 -22.55 5.12
CA ARG A 231 -23.60 -22.23 5.98
C ARG A 231 -23.40 -20.99 6.87
N SER A 232 -22.17 -20.75 7.36
CA SER A 232 -21.88 -19.63 8.25
C SER A 232 -21.79 -18.28 7.53
N ASP A 233 -21.56 -18.30 6.21
CA ASP A 233 -21.11 -17.13 5.45
C ASP A 233 -22.18 -16.68 4.43
N PHE A 234 -23.08 -17.57 4.01
CA PHE A 234 -24.15 -17.21 3.08
C PHE A 234 -25.13 -16.20 3.69
N GLY A 235 -25.23 -15.02 3.06
CA GLY A 235 -26.12 -13.95 3.50
C GLY A 235 -25.57 -13.10 4.64
N TRP A 236 -24.35 -13.37 5.10
CA TRP A 236 -23.67 -12.61 6.14
C TRP A 236 -22.36 -12.03 5.61
N ALA A 237 -22.06 -10.79 5.96
CA ALA A 237 -20.71 -10.26 5.72
C ALA A 237 -19.74 -10.88 6.73
N PRO A 238 -18.43 -10.99 6.45
CA PRO A 238 -17.46 -11.41 7.46
C PRO A 238 -17.53 -10.49 8.69
N LEU A 239 -17.26 -11.02 9.90
CA LEU A 239 -17.36 -10.27 11.17
C LEU A 239 -16.70 -8.90 11.14
N LYS A 240 -15.51 -8.80 10.53
CA LYS A 240 -14.79 -7.53 10.39
C LYS A 240 -15.51 -6.49 9.52
N TRP A 241 -16.47 -6.87 8.68
CA TRP A 241 -17.34 -6.01 7.88
C TRP A 241 -18.72 -5.79 8.50
N MET A 242 -19.00 -6.45 9.63
CA MET A 242 -20.22 -6.30 10.43
C MET A 242 -19.97 -5.41 11.66
N GLY A 243 -21.02 -5.07 12.40
CA GLY A 243 -20.90 -4.44 13.73
C GLY A 243 -20.85 -2.91 13.77
N GLY A 244 -21.24 -2.23 12.69
CA GLY A 244 -21.41 -0.76 12.72
C GLY A 244 -20.14 0.07 12.49
N GLU A 245 -19.00 -0.57 12.23
CA GLU A 245 -17.73 0.12 11.91
C GLU A 245 -17.24 -0.28 10.51
N VAL A 246 -17.92 0.23 9.50
CA VAL A 246 -17.45 0.20 8.11
C VAL A 246 -17.07 1.62 7.72
N PRO A 247 -15.81 2.01 7.98
CA PRO A 247 -15.34 3.36 7.72
C PRO A 247 -15.18 3.59 6.22
N ASN A 248 -14.63 4.75 5.87
CA ASN A 248 -14.21 5.02 4.52
C ASN A 248 -13.36 3.87 3.96
N THR A 249 -13.66 3.45 2.75
CA THR A 249 -13.10 2.23 2.18
C THR A 249 -12.56 2.52 0.79
N LEU A 250 -11.30 2.13 0.57
CA LEU A 250 -10.70 2.16 -0.76
C LEU A 250 -11.19 0.95 -1.55
N ILE A 251 -11.67 1.20 -2.77
CA ILE A 251 -12.19 0.20 -3.68
C ILE A 251 -11.43 0.29 -5.01
N VAL A 252 -10.92 -0.84 -5.48
CA VAL A 252 -10.28 -0.98 -6.80
C VAL A 252 -10.74 -2.27 -7.45
N ARG A 253 -10.66 -2.36 -8.79
CA ARG A 253 -10.86 -3.66 -9.44
C ARG A 253 -9.65 -4.56 -9.26
N LEU A 254 -9.88 -5.84 -9.00
CA LEU A 254 -8.84 -6.87 -8.87
C LEU A 254 -7.98 -6.97 -10.14
N ASP A 255 -8.62 -6.87 -11.31
CA ASP A 255 -7.99 -6.87 -12.64
C ASP A 255 -7.31 -5.54 -13.01
N ARG A 256 -7.38 -4.53 -12.13
CA ARG A 256 -6.81 -3.19 -12.32
C ARG A 256 -7.40 -2.42 -13.50
N GLN A 257 -8.58 -2.82 -14.00
CA GLN A 257 -9.32 -2.00 -14.95
C GLN A 257 -9.85 -0.73 -14.27
N PRO A 258 -10.12 0.33 -15.05
CA PRO A 258 -10.71 1.56 -14.52
C PRO A 258 -12.01 1.27 -13.76
N LEU A 259 -12.18 1.97 -12.64
CA LEU A 259 -13.38 1.96 -11.82
C LEU A 259 -13.80 3.41 -11.61
N ASN A 260 -15.01 3.75 -12.01
CA ASN A 260 -15.55 5.10 -11.81
C ASN A 260 -16.47 5.14 -10.57
N ILE A 261 -16.82 6.36 -10.16
CA ILE A 261 -17.62 6.62 -8.97
C ILE A 261 -19.00 5.97 -9.11
N ASP A 262 -19.70 6.25 -10.22
CA ASP A 262 -21.06 5.79 -10.49
C ASP A 262 -21.18 4.26 -10.39
N GLN A 263 -20.22 3.52 -10.94
CA GLN A 263 -20.19 2.05 -10.85
C GLN A 263 -20.13 1.56 -9.41
N VAL A 264 -19.34 2.21 -8.55
CA VAL A 264 -19.20 1.80 -7.15
C VAL A 264 -20.44 2.15 -6.35
N VAL A 265 -20.99 3.34 -6.57
CA VAL A 265 -22.20 3.81 -5.89
C VAL A 265 -23.40 2.95 -6.31
N ALA A 266 -23.61 2.76 -7.62
CA ALA A 266 -24.63 1.88 -8.16
C ALA A 266 -24.47 0.44 -7.67
N PHE A 267 -23.25 -0.06 -7.54
CA PHE A 267 -23.02 -1.41 -7.03
C PHE A 267 -23.39 -1.52 -5.55
N GLY A 268 -23.08 -0.48 -4.74
CA GLY A 268 -23.54 -0.39 -3.36
C GLY A 268 -25.06 -0.40 -3.26
N ASP A 269 -25.74 0.38 -4.10
CA ASP A 269 -27.21 0.44 -4.17
C ASP A 269 -27.81 -0.90 -4.63
N TYR A 270 -27.19 -1.55 -5.62
CA TYR A 270 -27.59 -2.87 -6.08
C TYR A 270 -27.50 -3.91 -4.95
N CYS A 271 -26.38 -3.93 -4.23
CA CYS A 271 -26.19 -4.84 -3.09
C CYS A 271 -27.24 -4.59 -2.00
N TYR A 272 -27.51 -3.33 -1.69
CA TYR A 272 -28.38 -2.95 -0.58
C TYR A 272 -29.87 -3.02 -0.91
N GLN A 273 -30.29 -2.56 -2.09
CA GLN A 273 -31.70 -2.41 -2.44
C GLN A 273 -32.23 -3.63 -3.19
N VAL A 274 -31.40 -4.28 -4.01
CA VAL A 274 -31.82 -5.42 -4.85
C VAL A 274 -31.44 -6.75 -4.22
N LEU A 275 -30.19 -6.91 -3.77
CA LEU A 275 -29.70 -8.19 -3.27
C LEU A 275 -30.08 -8.44 -1.81
N ARG A 276 -30.07 -7.43 -0.93
CA ARG A 276 -30.44 -7.63 0.49
C ARG A 276 -31.80 -8.32 0.67
N PRO A 277 -32.92 -7.89 0.04
CA PRO A 277 -34.20 -8.54 0.27
C PRO A 277 -34.21 -10.02 -0.13
N VAL A 278 -33.50 -10.39 -1.22
CA VAL A 278 -33.43 -11.80 -1.64
C VAL A 278 -32.51 -12.62 -0.75
N PHE A 279 -31.45 -12.03 -0.17
CA PHE A 279 -30.64 -12.66 0.87
C PHE A 279 -31.45 -12.87 2.16
N GLU A 280 -32.20 -11.87 2.63
CA GLU A 280 -33.04 -11.96 3.83
C GLU A 280 -34.03 -13.12 3.72
N ILE A 281 -34.78 -13.22 2.61
CA ILE A 281 -35.70 -14.34 2.35
C ILE A 281 -34.97 -15.69 2.36
N ALA A 282 -33.74 -15.75 1.83
CA ALA A 282 -32.96 -16.98 1.80
C ALA A 282 -32.43 -17.38 3.19
N CYS A 283 -32.08 -16.41 4.03
CA CYS A 283 -31.67 -16.62 5.41
C CYS A 283 -32.85 -17.02 6.30
N GLU A 284 -34.03 -16.41 6.13
CA GLU A 284 -35.25 -16.78 6.85
C GLU A 284 -35.65 -18.23 6.57
N LYS A 285 -35.74 -18.60 5.29
CA LYS A 285 -36.03 -19.98 4.88
C LYS A 285 -35.01 -20.99 5.40
N PHE A 286 -33.75 -20.57 5.49
CA PHE A 286 -32.72 -21.39 6.10
C PHE A 286 -32.99 -21.61 7.59
N GLY A 287 -33.37 -20.56 8.33
CA GLY A 287 -33.76 -20.65 9.73
C GLY A 287 -34.93 -21.61 9.96
N GLU A 288 -35.90 -21.63 9.05
CA GLU A 288 -37.08 -22.52 9.12
C GLU A 288 -36.77 -23.97 8.75
N THR A 289 -35.97 -24.20 7.70
CA THR A 289 -35.84 -25.53 7.07
C THR A 289 -34.47 -26.19 7.25
N GLY A 290 -33.48 -25.44 7.76
CA GLY A 290 -32.08 -25.85 7.83
C GLY A 290 -31.39 -25.98 6.46
N LYS A 291 -32.02 -25.54 5.36
CA LYS A 291 -31.51 -25.64 3.99
C LYS A 291 -31.74 -24.33 3.23
N HIS A 292 -30.75 -23.85 2.48
CA HIS A 292 -30.93 -22.65 1.66
C HIS A 292 -31.75 -22.95 0.39
N GLY A 293 -31.55 -24.13 -0.20
CA GLY A 293 -32.36 -24.68 -1.30
C GLY A 293 -32.58 -23.70 -2.45
N SER A 294 -33.82 -23.64 -2.93
CA SER A 294 -34.22 -22.76 -4.05
C SER A 294 -34.12 -21.27 -3.73
N ALA A 295 -34.02 -20.88 -2.46
CA ALA A 295 -33.89 -19.47 -2.07
C ALA A 295 -32.48 -18.94 -2.32
N ALA A 296 -31.43 -19.72 -2.04
CA ALA A 296 -30.07 -19.37 -2.44
C ALA A 296 -29.92 -19.32 -3.96
N GLN A 297 -30.57 -20.23 -4.69
CA GLN A 297 -30.54 -20.19 -6.15
C GLN A 297 -31.09 -18.85 -6.69
N ARG A 298 -32.17 -18.32 -6.11
CA ARG A 298 -32.70 -17.00 -6.49
C ARG A 298 -31.70 -15.86 -6.28
N VAL A 299 -30.89 -15.94 -5.23
CA VAL A 299 -29.81 -14.97 -5.00
C VAL A 299 -28.79 -15.05 -6.13
N MET A 300 -28.33 -16.26 -6.46
CA MET A 300 -27.37 -16.49 -7.54
C MET A 300 -27.94 -16.06 -8.90
N ASP A 301 -29.19 -16.39 -9.19
CA ASP A 301 -29.89 -15.98 -10.40
C ASP A 301 -30.11 -14.46 -10.49
N THR A 302 -30.07 -13.76 -9.35
CA THR A 302 -30.13 -12.29 -9.29
C THR A 302 -28.74 -11.67 -9.43
N MET A 303 -27.69 -12.40 -9.09
CA MET A 303 -26.32 -11.91 -9.05
C MET A 303 -25.54 -12.32 -10.31
N THR A 304 -26.06 -11.99 -11.49
CA THR A 304 -25.41 -12.27 -12.78
C THR A 304 -24.87 -11.00 -13.43
N PRO A 305 -23.88 -11.09 -14.34
CA PRO A 305 -23.40 -9.94 -15.10
C PRO A 305 -24.52 -9.24 -15.88
N GLU A 306 -25.47 -9.98 -16.45
CA GLU A 306 -26.58 -9.44 -17.24
C GLU A 306 -27.51 -8.59 -16.39
N LYS A 307 -27.91 -9.08 -15.20
CA LYS A 307 -28.77 -8.33 -14.28
C LYS A 307 -28.07 -7.11 -13.70
N TRP A 308 -26.79 -7.25 -13.36
CA TRP A 308 -25.97 -6.12 -12.95
C TRP A 308 -25.88 -5.05 -14.05
N ASN A 309 -25.56 -5.43 -15.28
CA ASN A 309 -25.46 -4.48 -16.39
C ASN A 309 -26.80 -3.81 -16.70
N ALA A 310 -27.92 -4.56 -16.62
CA ALA A 310 -29.25 -4.01 -16.78
C ALA A 310 -29.60 -3.00 -15.66
N TYR A 311 -29.25 -3.31 -14.41
CA TYR A 311 -29.42 -2.40 -13.28
C TYR A 311 -28.58 -1.14 -13.47
N LEU A 312 -27.28 -1.29 -13.76
CA LEU A 312 -26.36 -0.16 -13.96
C LEU A 312 -26.83 0.77 -15.09
N ALA A 313 -27.39 0.22 -16.17
CA ALA A 313 -27.92 1.01 -17.28
C ALA A 313 -29.20 1.78 -16.92
N ALA A 314 -29.98 1.29 -15.95
CA ALA A 314 -31.22 1.92 -15.48
C ALA A 314 -31.03 2.75 -14.19
N TRP A 315 -29.84 2.72 -13.60
CA TRP A 315 -29.55 3.40 -12.34
C TRP A 315 -29.56 4.92 -12.53
N ASP A 316 -30.35 5.62 -11.73
CA ASP A 316 -30.64 7.05 -11.87
C ASP A 316 -29.71 7.95 -11.05
N GLY A 317 -28.82 7.35 -10.24
CA GLY A 317 -27.93 8.10 -9.36
C GLY A 317 -28.64 8.82 -8.22
N SER A 318 -29.88 8.46 -7.89
CA SER A 318 -30.65 9.14 -6.85
C SER A 318 -30.02 8.94 -5.47
N ASP A 319 -29.56 10.04 -4.89
CA ASP A 319 -28.98 10.06 -3.54
C ASP A 319 -30.04 10.16 -2.43
N LYS A 320 -31.33 10.18 -2.78
CA LYS A 320 -32.43 10.40 -1.84
C LYS A 320 -32.38 9.42 -0.66
N TRP A 321 -32.22 8.13 -0.93
CA TRP A 321 -32.11 7.12 0.13
C TRP A 321 -30.87 7.33 1.01
N TRP A 322 -29.74 7.68 0.42
CA TRP A 322 -28.50 7.91 1.15
C TRP A 322 -28.60 9.13 2.07
N GLU A 323 -29.21 10.21 1.58
CA GLU A 323 -29.46 11.42 2.36
C GLU A 323 -30.43 11.17 3.51
N GLU A 324 -31.51 10.43 3.28
CA GLU A 324 -32.46 10.02 4.32
C GLU A 324 -31.77 9.22 5.43
N GLN A 325 -30.97 8.21 5.07
CA GLN A 325 -30.23 7.40 6.03
C GLN A 325 -29.17 8.18 6.81
N ARG A 326 -28.51 9.15 6.15
CA ARG A 326 -27.52 10.00 6.80
C ARG A 326 -28.20 10.95 7.80
N ALA A 327 -29.31 11.58 7.41
CA ALA A 327 -30.07 12.48 8.28
C ALA A 327 -30.65 11.76 9.51
N GLU A 328 -31.08 10.51 9.37
CA GLU A 328 -31.55 9.70 10.51
C GLU A 328 -30.45 9.48 11.56
N LYS A 329 -29.20 9.28 11.12
CA LYS A 329 -28.06 9.03 12.01
C LYS A 329 -27.33 10.28 12.50
N PHE A 330 -27.47 11.39 11.77
CA PHE A 330 -26.81 12.67 12.04
C PHE A 330 -27.79 13.83 11.80
N PRO A 331 -28.79 14.01 12.69
CA PRO A 331 -29.79 15.07 12.57
C PRO A 331 -29.24 16.49 12.74
#